data_AF-A0AAD2DDN8-F1
#
_entry.id   AF-A0AAD2DDN8-F1
#
_cell.length_a   1.000
_cell.length_b   1.000
_cell.length_c   1.000
_cell.angle_alpha   90.00
_cell.angle_beta   90.00
_cell.angle_gamma   90.00
#
_symmetry.space_group_name_H-M   'P 1'
#
loop_
_entity.id
_entity.type
_entity.pdbx_description
1 polymer ?
#
loop_
_entity_poly.entity_id
_entity_poly.type
_entity_poly.pdbx_seq_one_letter_code
_entity_poly.pdbx_strand_id
1 'polypeptide(L)'
;MVLFPNCNITIYHLDKKTQTYNRINIENVNWSGKRTATVNDKGINVAYTSIISAEKGDYEINTGDKIIKGSIELDITRLSDLKDYEVVTVIGTQESDLFNSISIECT
;
A
#
# COMPACT_ATOMS: atom_id res chain seq x y z
N MET A 1 6.81 16.10 -1.85
CA MET A 1 5.87 16.72 -0.88
C MET A 1 4.43 16.25 -1.10
N VAL A 2 3.88 15.55 -0.11
CA VAL A 2 2.46 15.17 -0.05
C VAL A 2 1.68 16.29 0.64
N LEU A 3 0.63 16.82 -0.01
CA LEU A 3 -0.07 18.02 0.46
C LEU A 3 -1.01 17.79 1.66
N PHE A 4 -1.53 16.57 1.84
CA PHE A 4 -2.51 16.25 2.89
C PHE A 4 -2.28 14.84 3.47
N PRO A 5 -1.16 14.62 4.19
CA PRO A 5 -0.92 13.34 4.85
C PRO A 5 -1.96 13.09 5.94
N ASN A 6 -2.41 11.84 6.08
CA ASN A 6 -3.44 11.45 7.03
C ASN A 6 -3.11 10.19 7.84
N CYS A 7 -2.01 9.50 7.52
CA CYS A 7 -1.51 8.37 8.30
C CYS A 7 -0.05 8.05 7.99
N ASN A 8 0.49 7.11 8.73
CA ASN A 8 1.70 6.37 8.37
C ASN A 8 1.31 4.99 7.84
N ILE A 9 2.26 4.30 7.21
CA ILE A 9 2.09 2.93 6.75
C ILE A 9 3.30 2.07 7.04
N THR A 10 3.06 0.76 7.09
CA THR A 10 4.09 -0.27 7.07
C THR A 10 3.89 -1.14 5.84
N ILE A 11 4.97 -1.38 5.11
CA ILE A 11 5.05 -2.23 3.94
C ILE A 11 5.84 -3.48 4.31
N TYR A 12 5.33 -4.66 3.94
CA TYR A 12 6.07 -5.91 3.97
C TYR A 12 6.31 -6.41 2.55
N HIS A 13 7.58 -6.54 2.20
CA HIS A 13 8.06 -7.13 0.96
C HIS A 13 8.54 -8.55 1.21
N LEU A 14 8.04 -9.53 0.44
CA LEU A 14 8.53 -10.91 0.50
C LEU A 14 9.75 -11.06 -0.42
N ASP A 15 10.93 -11.21 0.16
CA ASP A 15 12.09 -11.67 -0.60
C ASP A 15 11.92 -13.14 -0.97
N LYS A 16 11.60 -13.39 -2.24
CA LYS A 16 11.37 -14.74 -2.77
C LYS A 16 12.62 -15.63 -2.72
N LYS A 17 13.82 -15.06 -2.66
CA LYS A 17 15.07 -15.84 -2.61
C LYS A 17 15.30 -16.40 -1.21
N THR A 18 15.13 -15.57 -0.20
CA THR A 18 15.36 -15.94 1.21
C THR A 18 14.11 -16.46 1.90
N GLN A 19 12.92 -16.26 1.31
CA GLN A 19 11.61 -16.54 1.90
C GLN A 19 11.39 -15.77 3.21
N THR A 20 11.89 -14.53 3.27
CA THR A 20 11.76 -13.65 4.44
C THR A 20 11.04 -12.34 4.09
N TYR A 21 10.39 -11.74 5.07
CA TYR A 21 9.74 -10.44 4.90
C TYR A 21 10.66 -9.32 5.35
N ASN A 22 10.84 -8.32 4.49
CA ASN A 22 11.47 -7.06 4.82
C ASN A 22 10.39 -6.02 5.15
N ARG A 23 10.58 -5.27 6.23
CA ARG A 23 9.65 -4.24 6.69
C ARG A 23 10.17 -2.85 6.34
N ILE A 24 9.29 -2.01 5.81
CA ILE A 24 9.55 -0.60 5.52
C ILE A 24 8.44 0.23 6.16
N ASN A 25 8.79 1.23 6.96
CA ASN A 25 7.84 2.19 7.51
C ASN A 25 7.93 3.50 6.73
N ILE A 26 6.79 4.03 6.31
CA ILE A 26 6.71 5.32 5.60
C ILE A 26 5.77 6.23 6.36
N GLU A 27 6.28 7.39 6.73
CA GLU A 27 5.55 8.42 7.47
C GLU A 27 4.89 9.43 6.54
N ASN A 28 3.90 10.15 7.06
CA ASN A 28 3.27 11.28 6.38
C ASN A 28 2.76 10.93 4.98
N VAL A 29 2.02 9.82 4.88
CA VAL A 29 1.35 9.43 3.63
C VAL A 29 -0.11 9.87 3.63
N ASN A 30 -0.67 10.05 2.44
CA ASN A 30 -2.11 10.18 2.25
C ASN A 30 -2.67 8.83 1.79
N TRP A 31 -3.44 8.16 2.65
CA TRP A 31 -4.20 6.97 2.27
C TRP A 31 -5.64 7.35 1.94
N SER A 32 -6.04 7.12 0.68
CA SER A 32 -7.41 7.33 0.20
C SER A 32 -8.03 6.04 -0.29
N GLY A 33 -9.13 5.62 0.33
CA GLY A 33 -9.95 4.50 -0.15
C GLY A 33 -10.95 4.98 -1.20
N LYS A 34 -11.03 4.30 -2.34
CA LYS A 34 -12.01 4.54 -3.39
C LYS A 34 -12.86 3.29 -3.60
N ARG A 35 -14.16 3.46 -3.45
CA ARG A 35 -15.15 2.46 -3.86
C ARG A 35 -15.64 2.83 -5.25
N THR A 36 -15.38 1.98 -6.24
CA THR A 36 -15.89 2.14 -7.60
C THR A 36 -16.99 1.11 -7.83
N ALA A 37 -18.15 1.55 -8.31
CA ALA A 37 -19.25 0.67 -8.67
C ALA A 37 -19.58 0.85 -10.16
N THR A 38 -19.53 -0.25 -10.91
CA THR A 38 -19.86 -0.29 -12.34
C THR A 38 -21.11 -1.13 -12.53
N VAL A 39 -22.11 -0.61 -13.23
CA VAL A 39 -23.33 -1.35 -13.57
C VAL A 39 -23.16 -1.97 -14.96
N ASN A 40 -23.48 -3.25 -15.10
CA ASN A 40 -23.57 -3.94 -16.38
C ASN A 40 -24.85 -4.79 -16.44
N ASP A 41 -25.13 -5.40 -17.59
CA ASP A 41 -26.33 -6.23 -17.81
C ASP A 41 -26.41 -7.45 -16.87
N LYS A 42 -25.31 -7.79 -16.17
CA LYS A 42 -25.20 -8.89 -15.20
C LYS A 42 -25.27 -8.42 -13.75
N GLY A 43 -25.41 -7.12 -13.48
CA GLY A 43 -25.53 -6.55 -12.15
C GLY A 43 -24.50 -5.46 -11.82
N ILE A 44 -24.28 -5.24 -10.52
CA ILE A 44 -23.36 -4.24 -10.01
C ILE A 44 -22.02 -4.92 -9.68
N ASN A 45 -20.94 -4.45 -10.29
CA ASN A 45 -19.57 -4.79 -9.91
C ASN A 45 -19.03 -3.71 -8.97
N VAL A 46 -18.64 -4.09 -7.75
CA VAL A 46 -18.04 -3.16 -6.77
C VAL A 46 -16.57 -3.55 -6.58
N ALA A 47 -15.67 -2.60 -6.83
CA ALA A 47 -14.25 -2.71 -6.55
C ALA A 47 -13.87 -1.75 -5.43
N TYR A 48 -13.07 -2.23 -4.48
CA TYR A 48 -12.44 -1.42 -3.45
C TYR A 48 -10.97 -1.27 -3.84
N THR A 49 -10.54 -0.05 -4.08
CA THR A 49 -9.14 0.26 -4.32
C THR A 49 -8.66 1.27 -3.29
N SER A 50 -7.39 1.21 -2.95
CA SER A 50 -6.74 2.26 -2.16
C SER A 50 -5.67 2.92 -3.02
N ILE A 51 -5.58 4.24 -2.94
CA ILE A 51 -4.46 5.01 -3.48
C ILE A 51 -3.73 5.62 -2.30
N ILE A 52 -2.44 5.28 -2.18
CA ILE A 52 -1.56 5.80 -1.15
C ILE A 52 -0.54 6.72 -1.82
N SER A 53 -0.51 7.99 -1.44
CA SER A 53 0.50 8.94 -1.91
C SER A 53 1.55 9.18 -0.83
N ALA A 54 2.81 8.99 -1.17
CA ALA A 54 3.96 9.20 -0.30
C ALA A 54 5.01 10.09 -0.98
N GLU A 55 5.88 10.74 -0.21
CA GLU A 55 7.06 11.42 -0.75
C GLU A 55 8.08 10.39 -1.23
N LYS A 56 8.71 10.61 -2.39
CA LYS A 56 9.78 9.73 -2.87
C LYS A 56 10.89 9.65 -1.83
N GLY A 57 11.41 8.45 -1.62
CA GLY A 57 12.48 8.19 -0.66
C GLY A 57 13.34 7.01 -1.08
N ASP A 58 14.29 6.65 -0.21
CA ASP A 58 15.17 5.50 -0.41
C ASP A 58 14.48 4.21 0.05
N TYR A 59 13.44 3.82 -0.68
CA TYR A 59 12.69 2.59 -0.47
C TYR A 59 12.17 2.05 -1.79
N GLU A 60 12.03 0.74 -1.89
CA GLU A 60 11.51 0.07 -3.08
C GLU A 60 10.12 -0.51 -2.78
N ILE A 61 9.15 -0.26 -3.65
CA ILE A 61 7.78 -0.77 -3.54
C ILE A 61 7.47 -1.58 -4.77
N ASN A 62 7.09 -2.84 -4.56
CA ASN A 62 6.86 -3.82 -5.60
C ASN A 62 5.42 -4.31 -5.62
N THR A 63 4.92 -4.67 -6.80
CA THR A 63 3.63 -5.37 -6.93
C THR A 63 3.65 -6.66 -6.09
N GLY A 64 2.60 -6.86 -5.30
CA GLY A 64 2.49 -7.97 -4.37
C GLY A 64 2.87 -7.64 -2.93
N ASP A 65 3.53 -6.50 -2.68
CA ASP A 65 3.82 -6.03 -1.32
C ASP A 65 2.53 -5.82 -0.53
N LYS A 66 2.64 -6.02 0.79
CA LYS A 66 1.51 -5.94 1.73
C LYS A 66 1.63 -4.66 2.51
N ILE A 67 0.61 -3.81 2.44
CA ILE A 67 0.60 -2.52 3.14
C ILE A 67 -0.48 -2.54 4.21
N ILE A 68 -0.11 -2.06 5.38
CA ILE A 68 -1.01 -1.86 6.51
C ILE A 68 -0.92 -0.43 7.02
N LYS A 69 -2.02 0.05 7.61
CA LYS A 69 -2.10 1.39 8.16
C LYS A 69 -1.42 1.48 9.52
N GLY A 70 -0.63 2.52 9.72
CA GLY A 70 0.18 2.76 10.92
C GLY A 70 1.65 2.38 10.73
N SER A 71 2.53 2.96 11.55
CA SER A 71 3.92 2.52 11.69
C SER A 71 3.98 1.41 12.73
N ILE A 72 4.08 0.16 12.29
CA ILE A 72 4.02 -1.01 13.17
C ILE A 72 5.42 -1.60 13.34
N GLU A 73 5.75 -1.96 14.57
CA GLU A 73 7.05 -2.55 14.94
C GLU A 73 6.99 -4.09 15.01
N LEU A 74 6.02 -4.70 14.35
CA LEU A 74 5.92 -6.15 14.21
C LEU A 74 6.83 -6.61 13.06
N ASP A 75 7.66 -7.62 13.28
CA ASP A 75 8.28 -8.37 12.19
C ASP A 75 7.48 -9.66 11.97
N ILE A 76 7.25 -10.03 10.71
CA ILE A 76 6.43 -11.19 10.37
C ILE A 76 7.27 -12.29 9.73
N THR A 77 6.87 -13.53 9.97
CA THR A 77 7.44 -14.70 9.29
C THR A 77 6.47 -15.28 8.26
N ARG A 78 5.19 -14.97 8.41
CA ARG A 78 4.09 -15.44 7.55
C ARG A 78 2.99 -14.40 7.49
N LEU A 79 2.22 -14.40 6.40
CA LEU A 79 1.11 -13.45 6.21
C LEU A 79 0.03 -13.58 7.29
N SER A 80 -0.15 -14.76 7.89
CA SER A 80 -1.15 -14.95 8.96
C SER A 80 -0.81 -14.19 10.25
N ASP A 81 0.42 -13.71 10.40
CA ASP A 81 0.80 -12.84 11.51
C ASP A 81 0.13 -11.45 11.38
N LEU A 82 -0.40 -11.10 10.19
CA LEU A 82 -1.12 -9.86 9.91
C LEU A 82 -2.66 -9.97 10.03
N LYS A 83 -3.20 -11.08 10.53
CA LYS A 83 -4.65 -11.36 10.53
C LYS A 83 -5.53 -10.30 11.22
N ASP A 84 -4.95 -9.56 12.16
CA ASP A 84 -5.65 -8.55 12.96
C ASP A 84 -5.54 -7.13 12.34
N TYR A 85 -4.93 -7.02 11.17
CA TYR A 85 -4.74 -5.76 10.44
C TYR A 85 -5.54 -5.74 9.14
N GLU A 86 -5.95 -4.54 8.73
CA GLU A 86 -6.40 -4.30 7.36
C GLU A 86 -5.18 -4.28 6.44
N VAL A 87 -5.10 -5.28 5.55
CA VAL A 87 -3.97 -5.45 4.61
C VAL A 87 -4.47 -5.20 3.20
N VAL A 88 -3.81 -4.26 2.50
CA VAL A 88 -3.99 -4.07 1.06
C VAL A 88 -2.76 -4.58 0.31
N THR A 89 -2.95 -5.02 -0.92
CA THR A 89 -1.87 -5.50 -1.78
C THR A 89 -1.55 -4.49 -2.86
N VAL A 90 -0.27 -4.17 -3.03
CA VAL A 90 0.19 -3.30 -4.12
C VAL A 90 -0.06 -3.97 -5.46
N ILE A 91 -0.73 -3.26 -6.37
CA ILE A 91 -0.97 -3.68 -7.75
C ILE A 91 -0.17 -2.85 -8.75
N GLY A 92 0.22 -1.62 -8.40
CA GLY A 92 1.04 -0.77 -9.25
C GLY A 92 1.55 0.46 -8.51
N THR A 93 2.54 1.13 -9.12
CA THR A 93 3.12 2.37 -8.62
C THR A 93 3.28 3.37 -9.77
N GLN A 94 3.14 4.65 -9.45
CA GLN A 94 3.37 5.75 -10.38
C GLN A 94 4.14 6.86 -9.67
N GLU A 95 5.25 7.28 -10.26
CA GLU A 95 6.07 8.35 -9.74
C GLU A 95 5.73 9.71 -10.38
N SER A 96 5.91 10.78 -9.60
CA SER A 96 5.81 12.15 -10.08
C SER A 96 7.02 12.96 -9.62
N ASP A 97 7.81 13.43 -10.57
CA ASP A 97 8.96 14.31 -10.30
C ASP A 97 8.49 15.72 -9.89
N LEU A 98 7.38 16.20 -10.46
CA LEU A 98 6.82 17.53 -10.16
C LEU A 98 6.47 17.69 -8.68
N PHE A 99 5.92 16.63 -8.08
CA PHE A 99 5.51 16.65 -6.67
C PHE A 99 6.50 15.95 -5.74
N ASN A 100 7.62 15.43 -6.27
CA ASN A 100 8.53 14.54 -5.55
C ASN A 100 7.77 13.46 -4.76
N SER A 101 6.88 12.74 -5.43
CA SER A 101 5.98 11.78 -4.80
C SER A 101 5.85 10.48 -5.58
N ILE A 102 5.43 9.43 -4.88
CA ILE A 102 5.00 8.16 -5.44
C ILE A 102 3.53 7.93 -5.08
N SER A 103 2.75 7.46 -6.05
CA SER A 103 1.39 6.98 -5.90
C SER A 103 1.41 5.46 -5.96
N ILE A 104 0.84 4.81 -4.96
CA ILE A 104 0.79 3.36 -4.81
C ILE A 104 -0.67 2.95 -4.94
N GLU A 105 -0.97 2.13 -5.93
CA GLU A 105 -2.30 1.58 -6.17
C GLU A 105 -2.39 0.22 -5.49
N CYS A 106 -3.46 0.02 -4.72
CA CYS A 106 -3.68 -1.20 -3.95
C CYS A 106 -5.12 -1.72 -4.10
N THR A 107 -5.29 -3.04 -3.87
CA THR A 107 -6.58 -3.73 -3.76
C THR A 107 -6.64 -4.66 -2.55
#